data_AF-A0A1V5WI43-F1
#
_entry.id   AF-A0A1V5WI43-F1
#
_cell.length_a   1.000
_cell.length_b   1.000
_cell.length_c   1.000
_cell.angle_alpha   90.00
_cell.angle_beta   90.00
_cell.angle_gamma   90.00
#
_symmetry.space_group_name_H-M   'P 1'
#
loop_
_entity.id
_entity.type
_entity.pdbx_description
1 polymer ?
#
loop_
_entity_poly.entity_id
_entity_poly.type
_entity_poly.pdbx_seq_one_letter_code
_entity_poly.pdbx_strand_id
1 'polypeptide(L)'
;MKECFVALGGESDHSNRRLIVGPAGSGKTAQLIMLAQGTTHLQYQSAVVLTAVWNDTIDTSISSPDKTFSIVLDVDDSEHAESSVIEQLLDQIYTLYVLPEKVNIYVALPGEFLEIAEPYKPWKLQWKITQLEALIELRVKWATNGKFSKLAQFCDADVVKPDNTLASLAQTPRRLFELGRYLFHVHTRTISPLNKTNKTLLQASEWEALNAYAQFRSERKPPSTPVSSPPVAPSVTECPQSLPLATSELESLNTLLKQLDDSEYEQLLMFKYPSIHDKISRGMRHDEKINLLLAYCTRNPEKTREAITHVEDYIKDEILKR
;
A
#
# COMPACT_ATOMS: atom_id res chain seq x y z
N MET A 1 -8.79 0.08 4.02
CA MET A 1 -9.06 1.52 3.89
C MET A 1 -8.29 2.07 2.69
N LYS A 2 -8.88 3.00 1.94
CA LYS A 2 -8.19 3.71 0.86
C LYS A 2 -7.30 4.78 1.48
N GLU A 3 -6.04 4.86 1.06
CA GLU A 3 -5.16 5.98 1.40
C GLU A 3 -5.69 7.25 0.77
N CYS A 4 -5.63 8.35 1.53
CA CYS A 4 -6.13 9.65 1.12
C CYS A 4 -4.99 10.67 1.17
N PHE A 5 -4.85 11.45 0.10
CA PHE A 5 -3.85 12.52 -0.03
C PHE A 5 -4.58 13.82 -0.30
N VAL A 6 -4.25 14.88 0.43
CA VAL A 6 -4.94 16.17 0.42
C VAL A 6 -3.98 17.28 0.06
N ALA A 7 -4.44 18.25 -0.73
CA ALA A 7 -3.92 19.60 -0.69
C ALA A 7 -4.64 20.36 0.44
N LEU A 8 -3.92 20.74 1.50
CA LEU A 8 -4.51 21.58 2.54
C LEU A 8 -4.61 23.00 1.95
N GLY A 9 -5.80 23.40 1.48
CA GLY A 9 -6.00 24.68 0.79
C GLY A 9 -7.14 24.75 -0.24
N GLY A 10 -7.62 23.60 -0.74
CA GLY A 10 -8.70 23.54 -1.75
C GLY A 10 -8.22 23.36 -3.19
N GLU A 11 -9.16 23.17 -4.13
CA GLU A 11 -8.88 22.77 -5.53
C GLU A 11 -8.18 23.84 -6.39
N SER A 12 -8.25 25.11 -5.98
CA SER A 12 -7.58 26.25 -6.62
C SER A 12 -6.27 26.65 -5.93
N ASP A 13 -5.94 26.00 -4.82
CA ASP A 13 -4.77 26.35 -4.04
C ASP A 13 -3.56 25.56 -4.56
N HIS A 14 -2.60 26.28 -5.12
CA HIS A 14 -1.25 25.76 -5.41
C HIS A 14 -0.49 25.42 -4.12
N SER A 15 -1.14 25.44 -2.96
CA SER A 15 -0.53 25.33 -1.65
C SER A 15 0.52 24.25 -1.59
N ASN A 16 1.67 24.68 -1.07
CA ASN A 16 2.77 23.84 -0.66
C ASN A 16 2.42 22.97 0.56
N ARG A 17 1.12 22.73 0.85
CA ARG A 17 0.61 22.05 2.03
C ARG A 17 -0.07 20.75 1.64
N ARG A 18 0.37 19.61 2.19
CA ARG A 18 -0.19 18.29 1.90
C ARG A 18 -0.52 17.52 3.18
N LEU A 19 -1.62 16.78 3.18
CA LEU A 19 -2.00 15.85 4.24
C LEU A 19 -2.18 14.44 3.66
N ILE A 20 -1.70 13.41 4.34
CA ILE A 20 -1.85 12.02 3.97
C ILE A 20 -2.42 11.26 5.17
N VAL A 21 -3.50 10.51 4.98
CA VAL A 21 -4.06 9.66 6.03
C VAL A 21 -4.14 8.24 5.53
N GLY A 22 -3.63 7.30 6.31
CA GLY A 22 -3.58 5.90 5.91
C GLY A 22 -3.09 4.96 7.01
N PRO A 23 -3.34 3.64 6.85
CA PRO A 23 -2.93 2.64 7.84
C PRO A 23 -1.40 2.54 7.97
N ALA A 24 -0.93 1.81 8.97
CA ALA A 24 0.48 1.46 9.09
C ALA A 24 0.98 0.72 7.83
N GLY A 25 2.23 0.98 7.44
CA GLY A 25 2.86 0.34 6.28
C GLY A 25 2.32 0.80 4.91
N SER A 26 1.49 1.83 4.87
CA SER A 26 0.88 2.36 3.64
C SER A 26 1.84 3.21 2.78
N GLY A 27 3.06 3.44 3.25
CA GLY A 27 4.09 4.18 2.52
C GLY A 27 4.01 5.71 2.66
N LYS A 28 3.26 6.22 3.65
CA LYS A 28 3.10 7.67 3.92
C LYS A 28 4.45 8.37 4.08
N THR A 29 5.27 7.90 5.02
CA THR A 29 6.62 8.40 5.31
C THR A 29 7.50 8.47 4.07
N ALA A 30 7.56 7.39 3.29
CA ALA A 30 8.37 7.32 2.08
C ALA A 30 7.90 8.36 1.03
N GLN A 31 6.59 8.59 0.95
CA GLN A 31 6.03 9.60 0.06
C GLN A 31 6.34 11.02 0.54
N LEU A 32 6.24 11.30 1.84
CA LEU A 32 6.58 12.62 2.41
C LEU A 32 8.06 12.97 2.18
N ILE A 33 8.96 12.03 2.48
CA ILE A 33 10.42 12.21 2.30
C ILE A 33 10.74 12.51 0.83
N MET A 34 10.09 11.80 -0.09
CA MET A 34 10.29 12.03 -1.51
C MET A 34 9.78 13.41 -1.97
N LEU A 35 8.66 13.88 -1.43
CA LEU A 35 8.14 15.22 -1.72
C LEU A 35 9.05 16.32 -1.16
N ALA A 36 9.69 16.07 -0.01
CA ALA A 36 10.67 16.97 0.60
C ALA A 36 12.09 16.84 0.02
N GLN A 37 12.31 16.00 -1.01
CA GLN A 37 13.64 15.81 -1.56
C GLN A 37 14.14 17.08 -2.26
N GLY A 38 15.39 17.47 -1.98
CA GLY A 38 16.00 18.66 -2.57
C GLY A 38 15.66 19.97 -1.85
N THR A 39 14.93 19.91 -0.73
CA THR A 39 14.68 21.04 0.17
C THR A 39 15.43 20.85 1.49
N THR A 40 15.64 21.95 2.22
CA THR A 40 16.03 21.84 3.64
C THR A 40 14.78 21.49 4.41
N HIS A 41 14.79 20.41 5.20
CA HIS A 41 13.57 19.99 5.91
C HIS A 41 13.76 19.76 7.40
N LEU A 42 12.72 20.10 8.16
CA LEU A 42 12.56 19.74 9.56
C LEU A 42 11.54 18.62 9.64
N GLN A 43 11.97 17.47 10.19
CA GLN A 43 11.13 16.30 10.33
C GLN A 43 10.70 16.15 11.79
N TYR A 44 9.40 16.02 11.98
CA TYR A 44 8.76 15.79 13.26
C TYR A 44 7.99 14.47 13.19
N GLN A 45 8.12 13.65 14.23
CA GLN A 45 7.34 12.41 14.39
C GLN A 45 6.24 12.53 15.44
N SER A 46 6.17 13.68 16.13
CA SER A 46 5.18 13.97 17.15
C SER A 46 4.41 15.23 16.81
N ALA A 47 3.07 15.10 16.74
CA ALA A 47 2.18 16.24 16.58
C ALA A 47 2.27 17.20 17.76
N VAL A 48 2.38 16.67 18.99
CA VAL A 48 2.51 17.48 20.20
C VAL A 48 3.77 18.36 20.15
N VAL A 49 4.90 17.77 19.73
CA VAL A 49 6.16 18.52 19.59
C VAL A 49 6.02 19.62 18.56
N LEU A 50 5.49 19.30 17.37
CA LEU A 50 5.33 20.30 16.31
C LEU A 50 4.40 21.44 16.73
N THR A 51 3.28 21.14 17.38
CA THR A 51 2.36 22.16 17.90
C THR A 51 3.07 23.10 18.89
N ALA A 52 3.95 22.57 19.75
CA ALA A 52 4.68 23.37 20.72
C ALA A 52 5.70 24.33 20.08
N VAL A 53 6.25 23.98 18.91
CA VAL A 53 7.29 24.78 18.22
C VAL A 53 6.81 25.41 16.91
N TRP A 54 5.50 25.40 16.65
CA TRP A 54 4.93 25.73 15.34
C TRP A 54 5.34 27.13 14.85
N ASN A 55 5.12 28.15 15.69
CA ASN A 55 5.41 29.53 15.34
C ASN A 55 6.91 29.75 15.11
N ASP A 56 7.75 29.29 16.04
CA ASP A 56 9.21 29.40 15.96
C ASP A 56 9.77 28.69 14.71
N THR A 57 9.18 27.54 14.36
CA THR A 57 9.55 26.76 13.18
C THR A 57 9.31 27.55 11.89
N ILE A 58 8.14 28.17 11.77
CA ILE A 58 7.77 28.96 10.59
C ILE A 58 8.66 30.21 10.48
N ASP A 59 8.88 30.93 11.59
CA ASP A 59 9.69 32.16 11.61
C ASP A 59 11.16 31.90 11.26
N THR A 60 11.73 30.81 11.79
CA THR A 60 13.10 30.39 11.45
C THR A 60 13.22 30.04 9.96
N SER A 61 12.20 29.39 9.39
CA SER A 61 12.18 28.99 7.99
C SER A 61 12.11 30.20 7.04
N ILE A 62 11.30 31.20 7.39
CA ILE A 62 11.16 32.46 6.63
C ILE A 62 12.48 33.23 6.55
N SER A 63 13.30 33.14 7.59
CA SER A 63 14.56 33.87 7.71
C SER A 63 15.67 33.40 6.74
N SER A 64 15.46 32.31 5.99
CA SER A 64 16.39 31.79 4.96
C SER A 64 15.84 31.95 3.53
N PRO A 65 15.85 33.16 2.94
CA PRO A 65 15.11 33.51 1.72
C PRO A 65 15.56 32.76 0.45
N ASP A 66 16.77 32.20 0.42
CA ASP A 66 17.36 31.58 -0.77
C ASP A 66 17.12 30.06 -0.88
N LYS A 67 16.48 29.44 0.12
CA LYS A 67 16.26 27.99 0.15
C LYS A 67 14.77 27.66 0.16
N THR A 68 14.41 26.61 -0.55
CA THR A 68 13.13 25.94 -0.36
C THR A 68 13.19 25.12 0.92
N PHE A 69 12.18 25.29 1.77
CA PHE A 69 12.07 24.65 3.06
C PHE A 69 10.87 23.71 3.10
N SER A 70 10.97 22.57 3.78
CA SER A 70 9.86 21.66 4.00
C SER A 70 9.73 21.31 5.48
N ILE A 71 8.54 21.51 6.04
CA ILE A 71 8.17 21.04 7.38
C ILE A 71 7.44 19.73 7.16
N VAL A 72 7.99 18.64 7.68
CA VAL A 72 7.46 17.29 7.52
C VAL A 72 6.98 16.78 8.87
N LEU A 73 5.69 16.57 9.01
CA LEU A 73 5.10 15.86 10.14
C LEU A 73 4.71 14.45 9.71
N ASP A 74 5.28 13.44 10.35
CA ASP A 74 4.95 12.04 10.17
C ASP A 74 4.57 11.45 11.53
N VAL A 75 3.30 11.65 11.93
CA VAL A 75 2.79 11.17 13.22
C VAL A 75 2.97 9.66 13.29
N ASP A 76 3.76 9.22 14.26
CA ASP A 76 4.04 7.79 14.48
C ASP A 76 2.72 7.07 14.76
N ASP A 77 2.52 5.88 14.18
CA ASP A 77 1.34 5.05 14.45
C ASP A 77 1.30 4.60 15.95
N SER A 78 2.39 4.78 16.70
CA SER A 78 2.49 4.58 18.15
C SER A 78 2.40 5.86 18.98
N GLU A 79 2.31 7.05 18.37
CA GLU A 79 2.14 8.31 19.08
C GLU A 79 0.77 8.34 19.76
N HIS A 80 0.74 8.64 21.06
CA HIS A 80 -0.51 8.82 21.81
C HIS A 80 -0.90 10.31 21.81
N ALA A 81 -1.13 10.87 20.62
CA ALA A 81 -1.60 12.24 20.47
C ALA A 81 -3.12 12.29 20.68
N GLU A 82 -3.60 13.22 21.52
CA GLU A 82 -5.03 13.45 21.62
C GLU A 82 -5.59 13.99 20.31
N SER A 83 -6.79 13.53 19.94
CA SER A 83 -7.54 13.99 18.76
C SER A 83 -7.62 15.51 18.65
N SER A 84 -7.79 16.20 19.78
CA SER A 84 -7.85 17.67 19.89
C SER A 84 -6.58 18.36 19.41
N VAL A 85 -5.40 17.79 19.68
CA VAL A 85 -4.10 18.34 19.26
C VAL A 85 -3.94 18.21 17.75
N ILE A 86 -4.35 17.06 17.19
CA ILE A 86 -4.34 16.82 15.74
C ILE A 86 -5.30 17.79 15.04
N GLU A 87 -6.52 17.95 15.56
CA GLU A 87 -7.52 18.85 15.01
C GLU A 87 -7.03 20.30 15.00
N GLN A 88 -6.52 20.78 16.14
CA GLN A 88 -5.99 22.15 16.27
C GLN A 88 -4.83 22.40 15.30
N LEU A 89 -3.91 21.46 15.15
CA LEU A 89 -2.77 21.60 14.24
C LEU A 89 -3.23 21.63 12.78
N LEU A 90 -4.16 20.74 12.38
CA LEU A 90 -4.71 20.75 11.03
C LEU A 90 -5.46 22.05 10.74
N ASP A 91 -6.20 22.59 11.71
CA ASP A 91 -6.91 23.86 11.58
C ASP A 91 -5.92 25.01 11.39
N GLN A 92 -4.83 25.03 12.17
CA GLN A 92 -3.77 26.03 12.01
C GLN A 92 -3.14 25.97 10.62
N ILE A 93 -2.79 24.77 10.12
CA ILE A 93 -2.21 24.58 8.79
C ILE A 93 -3.18 25.01 7.68
N TYR A 94 -4.46 24.67 7.85
CA TYR A 94 -5.50 24.94 6.87
C TYR A 94 -5.87 26.44 6.82
N THR A 95 -5.97 27.09 7.98
CA THR A 95 -6.35 28.51 8.10
C THR A 95 -5.19 29.48 7.91
N LEU A 96 -3.96 28.96 7.78
CA LEU A 96 -2.77 29.76 7.46
C LEU A 96 -2.99 30.57 6.18
N TYR A 97 -3.17 31.88 6.38
CA TYR A 97 -3.62 32.82 5.35
C TYR A 97 -2.52 33.12 4.31
N VAL A 98 -1.26 33.12 4.76
CA VAL A 98 -0.08 33.35 3.91
C VAL A 98 1.00 32.36 4.32
N LEU A 99 1.31 31.43 3.43
CA LEU A 99 2.52 30.61 3.51
C LEU A 99 3.51 31.17 2.48
N PRO A 100 4.78 31.41 2.85
CA PRO A 100 5.79 31.83 1.89
C PRO A 100 5.89 30.83 0.73
N GLU A 101 6.09 31.32 -0.50
CA GLU A 101 6.15 30.49 -1.71
C GLU A 101 7.21 29.36 -1.66
N LYS A 102 8.24 29.53 -0.83
CA LYS A 102 9.35 28.58 -0.66
C LYS A 102 9.19 27.64 0.55
N VAL A 103 8.11 27.73 1.33
CA VAL A 103 7.87 26.85 2.47
C VAL A 103 6.81 25.82 2.09
N ASN A 104 7.12 24.55 2.35
CA ASN A 104 6.20 23.42 2.20
C ASN A 104 5.87 22.82 3.56
N ILE A 105 4.65 22.31 3.70
CA ILE A 105 4.19 21.58 4.89
C ILE A 105 3.62 20.25 4.41
N TYR A 106 4.16 19.14 4.87
CA TYR A 106 3.67 17.81 4.54
C TYR A 106 3.33 17.08 5.82
N VAL A 107 2.11 16.57 5.92
CA VAL A 107 1.58 15.89 7.10
C VAL A 107 1.17 14.47 6.73
N ALA A 108 1.60 13.48 7.50
CA ALA A 108 1.05 12.14 7.48
C ALA A 108 0.45 11.82 8.86
N LEU A 109 -0.76 11.27 8.83
CA LEU A 109 -1.47 10.82 10.01
C LEU A 109 -1.78 9.31 9.91
N PRO A 110 -1.77 8.61 11.05
CA PRO A 110 -2.33 7.28 11.19
C PRO A 110 -3.80 7.21 10.75
N GLY A 111 -4.23 6.02 10.36
CA GLY A 111 -5.57 5.80 9.80
C GLY A 111 -6.72 6.07 10.79
N GLU A 112 -6.46 6.05 12.09
CA GLU A 112 -7.45 6.35 13.13
C GLU A 112 -7.90 7.82 13.12
N PHE A 113 -7.07 8.74 12.63
CA PHE A 113 -7.41 10.17 12.53
C PHE A 113 -8.18 10.51 11.25
N LEU A 114 -8.71 9.51 10.53
CA LEU A 114 -9.47 9.72 9.30
C LEU A 114 -10.73 10.59 9.52
N GLU A 115 -11.42 10.41 10.65
CA GLU A 115 -12.60 11.20 11.02
C GLU A 115 -12.24 12.66 11.33
N ILE A 116 -11.11 12.89 12.00
CA ILE A 116 -10.61 14.26 12.27
C ILE A 116 -10.17 14.94 10.99
N ALA A 117 -9.59 14.18 10.06
CA ALA A 117 -9.22 14.70 8.76
C ALA A 117 -10.45 14.98 7.88
N GLU A 118 -11.66 14.54 8.26
CA GLU A 118 -12.88 14.61 7.46
C GLU A 118 -13.21 16.02 6.93
N PRO A 119 -13.24 17.07 7.75
CA PRO A 119 -13.56 18.43 7.30
C PRO A 119 -12.63 18.95 6.18
N TYR A 120 -11.37 18.49 6.15
CA TYR A 120 -10.36 18.82 5.15
C TYR A 120 -10.51 18.03 3.84
N LYS A 121 -11.54 17.18 3.74
CA LYS A 121 -11.97 16.42 2.56
C LYS A 121 -10.90 15.51 1.94
N PRO A 122 -10.23 14.65 2.74
CA PRO A 122 -9.16 13.79 2.26
C PRO A 122 -9.56 12.82 1.14
N TRP A 123 -10.83 12.41 1.06
CA TRP A 123 -11.34 11.53 0.00
C TRP A 123 -11.77 12.25 -1.29
N LYS A 124 -11.83 13.59 -1.32
CA LYS A 124 -12.25 14.32 -2.54
C LYS A 124 -11.19 14.33 -3.62
N LEU A 125 -9.93 14.04 -3.27
CA LEU A 125 -8.84 13.95 -4.22
C LEU A 125 -8.78 12.54 -4.82
N GLN A 126 -9.42 12.41 -5.97
CA GLN A 126 -9.06 11.37 -6.92
C GLN A 126 -7.71 11.73 -7.52
N TRP A 127 -6.74 10.82 -7.42
CA TRP A 127 -5.45 11.00 -8.07
C TRP A 127 -5.65 11.04 -9.57
N LYS A 128 -5.30 12.17 -10.19
CA LYS A 128 -5.21 12.24 -11.64
C LYS A 128 -4.05 11.34 -12.07
N ILE A 129 -4.19 10.69 -13.22
CA ILE A 129 -3.14 9.86 -13.81
C ILE A 129 -1.83 10.65 -13.89
N THR A 130 -1.89 11.93 -14.27
CA THR A 130 -0.72 12.83 -14.35
C THR A 130 -0.02 13.05 -13.01
N GLN A 131 -0.73 13.02 -11.88
CA GLN A 131 -0.13 13.14 -10.55
C GLN A 131 0.59 11.84 -10.15
N LEU A 132 0.05 10.69 -10.56
CA LEU A 132 0.70 9.39 -10.34
C LEU A 132 1.92 9.22 -11.26
N GLU A 133 1.86 9.71 -12.51
CA GLU A 133 3.02 9.77 -13.39
C GLU A 133 4.14 10.63 -12.80
N ALA A 134 3.81 11.81 -12.25
CA ALA A 134 4.79 12.64 -11.53
C ALA A 134 5.38 11.91 -10.31
N LEU A 135 4.57 11.12 -9.60
CA LEU A 135 5.04 10.29 -8.49
C LEU A 135 6.01 9.19 -8.96
N ILE A 136 5.73 8.54 -10.10
CA ILE A 136 6.66 7.58 -10.73
C ILE A 136 7.97 8.28 -11.09
N GLU A 137 7.91 9.45 -11.74
CA GLU A 137 9.09 10.21 -12.13
C GLU A 137 9.98 10.54 -10.93
N LEU A 138 9.40 11.05 -9.85
CA LEU A 138 10.14 11.34 -8.61
C LEU A 138 10.79 10.07 -8.04
N ARG A 139 10.08 8.94 -8.03
CA ARG A 139 10.62 7.66 -7.54
C ARG A 139 11.77 7.15 -8.40
N VAL A 140 11.66 7.25 -9.72
CA VAL A 140 12.72 6.83 -10.64
C VAL A 140 13.95 7.72 -10.49
N LYS A 141 13.76 9.05 -10.41
CA LYS A 141 14.85 9.99 -10.13
C LYS A 141 15.54 9.64 -8.82
N TRP A 142 14.78 9.43 -7.75
CA TRP A 142 15.34 9.05 -6.46
C TRP A 142 16.14 7.74 -6.54
N ALA A 143 15.54 6.68 -7.07
CA ALA A 143 16.16 5.36 -7.13
C ALA A 143 17.43 5.31 -8.00
N THR A 144 17.60 6.27 -8.91
CA THR A 144 18.68 6.31 -9.89
C THR A 144 19.66 7.45 -9.65
N ASN A 145 19.57 8.11 -8.48
CA ASN A 145 20.36 9.30 -8.15
C ASN A 145 20.29 10.38 -9.25
N GLY A 146 19.10 10.59 -9.81
CA GLY A 146 18.80 11.57 -10.85
C GLY A 146 19.19 11.17 -12.27
N LYS A 147 19.77 9.98 -12.49
CA LYS A 147 20.23 9.52 -13.81
C LYS A 147 19.07 9.29 -14.78
N PHE A 148 17.95 8.81 -14.27
CA PHE A 148 16.75 8.51 -15.05
C PHE A 148 15.53 9.18 -14.41
N SER A 149 14.48 9.37 -15.19
CA SER A 149 13.25 10.03 -14.74
C SER A 149 11.98 9.35 -15.21
N LYS A 150 12.08 8.31 -16.04
CA LYS A 150 10.92 7.61 -16.59
C LYS A 150 11.08 6.11 -16.49
N LEU A 151 9.99 5.43 -16.18
CA LEU A 151 9.93 3.97 -16.18
C LEU A 151 10.19 3.40 -17.58
N ALA A 152 9.82 4.13 -18.63
CA ALA A 152 10.14 3.80 -20.02
C ALA A 152 11.62 3.51 -20.29
N GLN A 153 12.54 4.06 -19.48
CA GLN A 153 13.98 3.83 -19.63
C GLN A 153 14.43 2.45 -19.14
N PHE A 154 13.55 1.72 -18.46
CA PHE A 154 13.77 0.37 -17.96
C PHE A 154 12.93 -0.67 -18.70
N CYS A 155 12.24 -0.28 -19.77
CA CYS A 155 11.38 -1.15 -20.56
C CYS A 155 11.98 -1.37 -21.96
N ASP A 156 11.67 -2.50 -22.56
CA ASP A 156 11.98 -2.78 -23.96
C ASP A 156 11.09 -1.92 -24.89
N ALA A 157 11.51 -1.75 -26.14
CA ALA A 157 10.93 -0.81 -27.09
C ALA A 157 9.49 -1.13 -27.48
N ASP A 158 9.04 -2.37 -27.26
CA ASP A 158 7.69 -2.86 -27.47
C ASP A 158 6.71 -2.43 -26.36
N VAL A 159 7.20 -1.97 -25.21
CA VAL A 159 6.36 -1.50 -24.10
C VAL A 159 5.93 -0.05 -24.33
N VAL A 160 4.64 0.14 -24.64
CA VAL A 160 4.07 1.45 -24.94
C VAL A 160 3.63 2.18 -23.66
N LYS A 161 4.20 3.39 -23.44
CA LYS A 161 3.84 4.33 -22.36
C LYS A 161 3.73 3.66 -20.96
N PRO A 162 4.77 2.99 -20.47
CA PRO A 162 4.73 2.24 -19.20
C PRO A 162 4.38 3.10 -17.98
N ASP A 163 4.89 4.34 -17.90
CA ASP A 163 4.55 5.29 -16.82
C ASP A 163 3.04 5.56 -16.76
N ASN A 164 2.43 5.86 -17.91
CA ASN A 164 0.99 6.11 -18.03
C ASN A 164 0.17 4.87 -17.72
N THR A 165 0.57 3.72 -18.27
CA THR A 165 -0.11 2.45 -18.07
C THR A 165 -0.13 2.09 -16.58
N LEU A 166 1.01 2.16 -15.90
CA LEU A 166 1.10 1.87 -14.47
C LEU A 166 0.28 2.85 -13.63
N ALA A 167 0.34 4.15 -13.94
CA ALA A 167 -0.43 5.18 -13.27
C ALA A 167 -1.95 5.00 -13.44
N SER A 168 -2.39 4.66 -14.66
CA SER A 168 -3.79 4.41 -15.00
C SER A 168 -4.36 3.18 -14.28
N LEU A 169 -3.60 2.08 -14.23
CA LEU A 169 -3.97 0.87 -13.50
C LEU A 169 -4.01 1.10 -11.99
N ALA A 170 -3.13 1.96 -11.47
CA ALA A 170 -2.99 2.19 -10.05
C ALA A 170 -4.16 2.98 -9.45
N GLN A 171 -4.51 4.12 -10.05
CA GLN A 171 -5.52 5.07 -9.53
C GLN A 171 -5.23 5.64 -8.13
N THR A 172 -4.26 5.10 -7.39
CA THR A 172 -3.83 5.51 -6.04
C THR A 172 -2.33 5.21 -5.84
N PRO A 173 -1.60 5.95 -4.99
CA PRO A 173 -0.21 5.67 -4.67
C PRO A 173 0.03 4.27 -4.08
N ARG A 174 -0.84 3.77 -3.20
CA ARG A 174 -0.76 2.40 -2.68
C ARG A 174 -0.72 1.37 -3.78
N ARG A 175 -1.70 1.46 -4.68
CA ARG A 175 -1.87 0.51 -5.76
C ARG A 175 -0.73 0.65 -6.76
N LEU A 176 -0.20 1.86 -6.95
CA LEU A 176 1.01 2.09 -7.74
C LEU A 176 2.20 1.31 -7.16
N PHE A 177 2.40 1.38 -5.85
CA PHE A 177 3.45 0.62 -5.17
C PHE A 177 3.23 -0.89 -5.25
N GLU A 178 2.01 -1.36 -5.03
CA GLU A 178 1.66 -2.78 -5.13
C GLU A 178 1.91 -3.33 -6.55
N LEU A 179 1.45 -2.62 -7.58
CA LEU A 179 1.64 -2.98 -8.97
C LEU A 179 3.11 -2.93 -9.37
N GLY A 180 3.86 -1.93 -8.93
CA GLY A 180 5.31 -1.86 -9.14
C GLY A 180 6.07 -3.02 -8.50
N ARG A 181 5.71 -3.42 -7.28
CA ARG A 181 6.27 -4.61 -6.61
C ARG A 181 5.97 -5.88 -7.38
N TYR A 182 4.73 -6.04 -7.85
CA TYR A 182 4.34 -7.19 -8.67
C TYR A 182 5.18 -7.25 -9.95
N LEU A 183 5.30 -6.12 -10.65
CA LEU A 183 6.08 -6.03 -11.88
C LEU A 183 7.56 -6.40 -11.65
N PHE A 184 8.17 -5.88 -10.58
CA PHE A 184 9.53 -6.25 -10.18
C PHE A 184 9.67 -7.75 -9.93
N HIS A 185 8.71 -8.37 -9.22
CA HIS A 185 8.75 -9.81 -8.96
C HIS A 185 8.61 -10.66 -10.21
N VAL A 186 7.70 -10.33 -11.12
CA VAL A 186 7.58 -11.01 -12.41
C VAL A 186 8.92 -10.93 -13.15
N HIS A 187 9.53 -9.73 -13.18
CA HIS A 187 10.81 -9.50 -13.83
C HIS A 187 11.96 -10.33 -13.23
N THR A 188 12.03 -10.44 -11.91
CA THR A 188 13.07 -11.26 -11.25
C THR A 188 12.97 -12.76 -11.55
N ARG A 189 11.79 -13.25 -11.97
CA ARG A 189 11.58 -14.67 -12.32
C ARG A 189 11.90 -14.96 -13.78
N THR A 190 11.74 -13.97 -14.65
CA THR A 190 12.00 -14.07 -16.10
C THR A 190 13.48 -13.85 -16.43
N ILE A 191 14.19 -13.07 -15.61
CA ILE A 191 15.65 -12.93 -15.70
C ILE A 191 16.32 -14.23 -15.21
N SER A 192 16.69 -15.10 -16.14
CA SER A 192 17.45 -16.32 -15.83
C SER A 192 18.95 -16.09 -16.00
N PRO A 193 19.79 -16.30 -14.97
CA PRO A 193 21.24 -16.11 -15.08
C PRO A 193 21.93 -17.00 -16.14
N LEU A 194 21.24 -18.05 -16.62
CA LEU A 194 21.74 -18.99 -17.62
C LEU A 194 21.42 -18.58 -19.07
N ASN A 195 20.58 -17.57 -19.28
CA ASN A 195 20.18 -17.14 -20.61
C ASN A 195 21.11 -16.03 -21.12
N LYS A 196 21.94 -16.32 -22.15
CA LYS A 196 22.90 -15.36 -22.73
C LYS A 196 22.26 -14.12 -23.36
N THR A 197 20.94 -14.13 -23.55
CA THR A 197 20.14 -13.00 -24.04
C THR A 197 19.60 -12.11 -22.92
N ASN A 198 19.95 -12.33 -21.65
CA ASN A 198 19.50 -11.61 -20.46
C ASN A 198 19.06 -10.18 -20.73
N LYS A 199 17.76 -10.03 -21.02
CA LYS A 199 17.15 -8.72 -21.20
C LYS A 199 16.93 -8.16 -19.82
N THR A 200 17.80 -7.24 -19.42
CA THR A 200 17.70 -6.48 -18.16
C THR A 200 16.57 -5.43 -18.19
N LEU A 201 15.75 -5.43 -19.23
CA LEU A 201 14.66 -4.50 -19.46
C LEU A 201 13.32 -5.21 -19.34
N LEU A 202 12.34 -4.52 -18.77
CA LEU A 202 10.97 -4.98 -18.63
C LEU A 202 10.35 -5.25 -20.01
N GLN A 203 9.75 -6.43 -20.18
CA GLN A 203 9.22 -6.93 -21.46
C GLN A 203 7.70 -6.78 -21.54
N ALA A 204 7.14 -6.72 -22.76
CA ALA A 204 5.69 -6.63 -22.95
C ALA A 204 4.89 -7.75 -22.25
N SER A 205 5.40 -8.99 -22.23
CA SER A 205 4.74 -10.12 -21.53
C SER A 205 4.59 -9.91 -20.03
N GLU A 206 5.49 -9.16 -19.39
CA GLU A 206 5.43 -8.85 -17.97
C GLU A 206 4.35 -7.79 -17.67
N TRP A 207 4.18 -6.85 -18.61
CA TRP A 207 3.09 -5.87 -18.59
C TRP A 207 1.72 -6.50 -18.87
N GLU A 208 1.65 -7.51 -19.73
CA GLU A 208 0.44 -8.32 -19.91
C GLU A 208 0.06 -9.06 -18.63
N ALA A 209 1.03 -9.68 -17.95
CA ALA A 209 0.80 -10.32 -16.66
C ALA A 209 0.34 -9.33 -15.58
N LEU A 210 0.89 -8.11 -15.58
CA LEU A 210 0.46 -7.03 -14.69
C LEU A 210 -1.00 -6.62 -14.96
N ASN A 211 -1.39 -6.48 -16.23
CA ASN A 211 -2.76 -6.14 -16.63
C ASN A 211 -3.76 -7.21 -16.16
N ALA A 212 -3.45 -8.49 -16.37
CA ALA A 212 -4.27 -9.61 -15.89
C ALA A 212 -4.43 -9.58 -14.37
N TYR A 213 -3.33 -9.35 -13.63
CA TYR A 213 -3.36 -9.20 -12.17
C TYR A 213 -4.23 -8.01 -11.72
N ALA A 214 -4.13 -6.88 -12.42
CA ALA A 214 -4.90 -5.68 -12.10
C ALA A 214 -6.41 -5.87 -12.31
N GLN A 215 -6.80 -6.55 -13.39
CA GLN A 215 -8.21 -6.87 -13.70
C GLN A 215 -8.80 -7.83 -12.66
N PHE A 216 -8.12 -8.94 -12.38
CA PHE A 216 -8.55 -9.93 -11.39
C PHE A 216 -8.80 -9.33 -9.99
N ARG A 217 -7.97 -8.37 -9.57
CA ARG A 217 -8.14 -7.67 -8.29
C ARG A 217 -9.30 -6.68 -8.29
N SER A 218 -9.62 -6.07 -9.43
CA SER A 218 -10.69 -5.09 -9.55
C SER A 218 -12.08 -5.71 -9.49
N GLU A 219 -12.23 -6.94 -9.99
CA GLU A 219 -13.48 -7.70 -10.00
C GLU A 219 -13.92 -8.22 -8.61
N ARG A 220 -13.00 -8.27 -7.63
CA ARG A 220 -13.29 -8.74 -6.26
C ARG A 220 -13.79 -7.64 -5.31
N LYS A 221 -14.27 -6.51 -5.82
CA LYS A 221 -14.96 -5.51 -5.00
C LYS A 221 -16.25 -6.15 -4.47
N PRO A 222 -16.47 -6.24 -3.14
CA PRO A 222 -17.68 -6.87 -2.62
C PRO A 222 -18.91 -6.14 -3.17
N PRO A 223 -20.01 -6.86 -3.49
CA PRO A 223 -21.24 -6.21 -3.92
C PRO A 223 -21.66 -5.22 -2.85
N SER A 224 -21.76 -3.95 -3.22
CA SER A 224 -22.39 -2.92 -2.41
C SER A 224 -23.90 -3.12 -2.44
N THR A 225 -24.36 -4.17 -1.77
CA THR A 225 -25.76 -4.30 -1.37
C THR A 225 -25.98 -3.46 -0.11
N PRO A 226 -26.98 -2.58 -0.08
CA PRO A 226 -27.35 -1.88 1.15
C PRO A 226 -27.83 -2.93 2.15
N VAL A 227 -27.13 -3.03 3.29
CA VAL A 227 -27.52 -3.90 4.39
C VAL A 227 -28.81 -3.34 4.99
N SER A 228 -29.94 -3.86 4.54
CA SER A 228 -31.20 -3.73 5.28
C SER A 228 -31.10 -4.64 6.49
N SER A 229 -31.34 -4.09 7.68
CA SER A 229 -31.25 -4.78 8.97
C SER A 229 -32.06 -6.09 8.99
N PRO A 230 -31.56 -7.18 9.60
CA PRO A 230 -32.34 -8.40 9.72
C PRO A 230 -33.37 -8.28 10.85
N PRO A 231 -34.61 -8.79 10.68
CA PRO A 231 -35.51 -9.00 11.79
C PRO A 231 -35.12 -10.26 12.56
N VAL A 232 -35.48 -10.23 13.84
CA VAL A 232 -35.26 -11.19 14.92
C VAL A 232 -35.55 -12.65 14.52
N ALA A 233 -34.66 -13.56 14.94
CA ALA A 233 -34.77 -15.02 14.77
C ALA A 233 -35.87 -15.64 15.65
N PRO A 234 -36.35 -16.84 15.25
CA PRO A 234 -36.51 -17.92 16.23
C PRO A 234 -35.83 -19.22 15.80
N SER A 235 -35.55 -20.01 16.82
CA SER A 235 -34.62 -21.14 16.89
C SER A 235 -35.19 -22.49 16.45
N VAL A 236 -34.25 -23.45 16.26
CA VAL A 236 -34.38 -24.93 16.23
C VAL A 236 -34.99 -25.49 14.93
N THR A 237 -34.36 -26.40 14.16
CA THR A 237 -34.05 -27.79 14.53
C THR A 237 -33.23 -28.49 13.41
N GLU A 238 -32.19 -29.20 13.83
CA GLU A 238 -31.48 -30.40 13.30
C GLU A 238 -31.33 -30.71 11.79
N CYS A 239 -30.10 -31.13 11.48
CA CYS A 239 -29.55 -31.60 10.19
C CYS A 239 -30.18 -32.91 9.68
N PRO A 240 -29.91 -33.25 8.40
CA PRO A 240 -29.00 -34.38 8.18
C PRO A 240 -27.87 -34.11 7.15
N GLN A 241 -26.63 -34.19 7.66
CA GLN A 241 -25.46 -34.86 7.08
C GLN A 241 -25.12 -34.70 5.59
N SER A 242 -24.17 -33.79 5.32
CA SER A 242 -23.19 -33.88 4.22
C SER A 242 -21.81 -33.39 4.70
N LEU A 243 -21.28 -34.02 5.76
CA LEU A 243 -20.07 -33.57 6.49
C LEU A 243 -18.80 -34.47 6.52
N PRO A 244 -18.59 -35.54 5.73
CA PRO A 244 -17.31 -36.27 5.84
C PRO A 244 -16.16 -35.70 4.99
N LEU A 245 -16.44 -35.00 3.87
CA LEU A 245 -15.38 -34.61 2.92
C LEU A 245 -14.63 -33.33 3.31
N ALA A 246 -15.35 -32.29 3.74
CA ALA A 246 -14.74 -30.98 4.01
C ALA A 246 -13.77 -30.99 5.20
N THR A 247 -14.01 -31.85 6.19
CA THR A 247 -13.13 -32.04 7.35
C THR A 247 -11.84 -32.78 6.97
N SER A 248 -11.93 -33.82 6.13
CA SER A 248 -10.76 -34.57 5.67
C SER A 248 -9.82 -33.73 4.80
N GLU A 249 -10.35 -32.88 3.92
CA GLU A 249 -9.54 -31.99 3.08
C GLU A 249 -8.83 -30.90 3.90
N LEU A 250 -9.50 -30.34 4.91
CA LEU A 250 -8.90 -29.33 5.78
C LEU A 250 -7.78 -29.91 6.66
N GLU A 251 -7.94 -31.15 7.15
CA GLU A 251 -6.88 -31.87 7.85
C GLU A 251 -5.68 -32.18 6.95
N SER A 252 -5.94 -32.54 5.70
CA SER A 252 -4.92 -32.79 4.68
C SER A 252 -4.12 -31.52 4.39
N LEU A 253 -4.81 -30.39 4.20
CA LEU A 253 -4.20 -29.09 4.03
C LEU A 253 -3.33 -28.70 5.24
N ASN A 254 -3.85 -28.84 6.45
CA ASN A 254 -3.07 -28.54 7.67
C ASN A 254 -1.79 -29.38 7.76
N THR A 255 -1.86 -30.65 7.37
CA THR A 255 -0.69 -31.53 7.36
C THR A 255 0.36 -31.09 6.35
N LEU A 256 -0.07 -30.69 5.14
CA LEU A 256 0.83 -30.17 4.11
C LEU A 256 1.49 -28.85 4.51
N LEU A 257 0.72 -27.93 5.10
CA LEU A 257 1.23 -26.62 5.52
C LEU A 257 2.32 -26.72 6.58
N LYS A 258 2.23 -27.69 7.49
CA LYS A 258 3.24 -27.96 8.52
C LYS A 258 4.56 -28.52 7.97
N GLN A 259 4.62 -28.90 6.69
CA GLN A 259 5.86 -29.34 6.05
C GLN A 259 6.72 -28.16 5.58
N LEU A 260 6.12 -26.99 5.41
CA LEU A 260 6.80 -25.77 4.99
C LEU A 260 7.44 -25.10 6.19
N ASP A 261 8.67 -24.59 6.02
CA ASP A 261 9.21 -23.67 7.01
C ASP A 261 8.53 -22.29 6.95
N ASP A 262 8.87 -21.42 7.90
CA ASP A 262 8.21 -20.11 8.02
C ASP A 262 8.45 -19.20 6.82
N SER A 263 9.62 -19.28 6.18
CA SER A 263 9.95 -18.52 4.98
C SER A 263 9.23 -19.07 3.75
N GLU A 264 9.22 -20.39 3.59
CA GLU A 264 8.51 -21.10 2.53
C GLU A 264 7.00 -20.84 2.58
N TYR A 265 6.42 -20.90 3.78
CA TYR A 265 5.01 -20.61 4.00
C TYR A 265 4.65 -19.15 3.71
N GLU A 266 5.46 -18.19 4.18
CA GLU A 266 5.25 -16.78 3.86
C GLU A 266 5.36 -16.50 2.36
N GLN A 267 6.32 -17.14 1.67
CA GLN A 267 6.41 -17.05 0.21
C GLN A 267 5.17 -17.60 -0.47
N LEU A 268 4.72 -18.81 -0.11
CA LEU A 268 3.49 -19.39 -0.65
C LEU A 268 2.31 -18.43 -0.48
N LEU A 269 2.10 -17.89 0.73
CA LEU A 269 1.03 -16.94 1.00
C LEU A 269 1.19 -15.66 0.19
N MET A 270 2.40 -15.11 0.08
CA MET A 270 2.67 -13.91 -0.69
C MET A 270 2.25 -14.07 -2.16
N PHE A 271 2.38 -15.27 -2.74
CA PHE A 271 2.08 -15.52 -4.16
C PHE A 271 0.65 -16.00 -4.42
N LYS A 272 0.16 -16.96 -3.63
CA LYS A 272 -1.13 -17.61 -3.88
C LYS A 272 -2.26 -17.01 -3.06
N TYR A 273 -1.93 -16.43 -1.90
CA TYR A 273 -2.91 -15.89 -0.95
C TYR A 273 -2.53 -14.52 -0.38
N PRO A 274 -2.33 -13.47 -1.21
CA PRO A 274 -1.71 -12.23 -0.73
C PRO A 274 -2.57 -11.50 0.32
N SER A 275 -3.89 -11.64 0.27
CA SER A 275 -4.81 -11.09 1.30
C SER A 275 -4.67 -11.74 2.68
N ILE A 276 -4.07 -12.94 2.74
CA ILE A 276 -3.75 -13.66 3.97
C ILE A 276 -2.37 -13.24 4.43
N HIS A 277 -1.42 -13.14 3.51
CA HIS A 277 -0.09 -12.60 3.76
C HIS A 277 -0.12 -11.19 4.37
N ASP A 278 -0.99 -10.31 3.87
CA ASP A 278 -1.16 -8.94 4.40
C ASP A 278 -1.59 -8.86 5.88
N LYS A 279 -2.06 -9.98 6.45
CA LYS A 279 -2.46 -10.07 7.87
C LYS A 279 -1.32 -10.53 8.76
N ILE A 280 -0.18 -10.91 8.20
CA ILE A 280 1.00 -11.33 8.96
C ILE A 280 1.67 -10.08 9.52
N SER A 281 1.82 -10.04 10.85
CA SER A 281 2.53 -9.00 11.57
C SER A 281 3.92 -9.48 11.99
N ARG A 282 4.84 -8.53 12.26
CA ARG A 282 6.16 -8.86 12.81
C ARG A 282 5.99 -9.59 14.15
N GLY A 283 6.64 -10.74 14.29
CA GLY A 283 6.62 -11.55 15.50
C GLY A 283 5.47 -12.57 15.60
N MET A 284 4.60 -12.65 14.59
CA MET A 284 3.56 -13.68 14.51
C MET A 284 4.18 -15.08 14.45
N ARG A 285 3.66 -16.03 15.23
CA ARG A 285 4.17 -17.42 15.25
C ARG A 285 3.74 -18.18 14.00
N HIS A 286 4.57 -19.13 13.57
CA HIS A 286 4.29 -19.94 12.37
C HIS A 286 2.90 -20.59 12.38
N ASP A 287 2.51 -21.22 13.49
CA ASP A 287 1.18 -21.84 13.65
C ASP A 287 0.03 -20.83 13.51
N GLU A 288 0.23 -19.59 13.97
CA GLU A 288 -0.76 -18.52 13.82
C GLU A 288 -0.92 -18.11 12.36
N LYS A 289 0.18 -18.08 11.59
CA LYS A 289 0.15 -17.82 10.16
C LYS A 289 -0.55 -18.94 9.40
N ILE A 290 -0.32 -20.21 9.76
CA ILE A 290 -1.03 -21.38 9.22
C ILE A 290 -2.54 -21.24 9.45
N ASN A 291 -2.95 -20.85 10.66
CA ASN A 291 -4.35 -20.66 11.00
C ASN A 291 -5.04 -19.61 10.15
N LEU A 292 -4.33 -18.61 9.60
CA LEU A 292 -4.92 -17.63 8.70
C LEU A 292 -5.41 -18.25 7.38
N LEU A 293 -4.67 -19.21 6.82
CA LEU A 293 -5.08 -19.93 5.60
C LEU A 293 -6.15 -20.97 5.90
N LEU A 294 -6.03 -21.70 7.02
CA LEU A 294 -7.07 -22.65 7.44
C LEU A 294 -8.41 -21.96 7.72
N ALA A 295 -8.39 -20.79 8.37
CA ALA A 295 -9.58 -19.98 8.62
C ALA A 295 -10.19 -19.45 7.31
N TYR A 296 -9.36 -19.16 6.30
CA TYR A 296 -9.83 -18.81 4.97
C TYR A 296 -10.55 -19.97 4.27
N CYS A 297 -9.95 -21.17 4.27
CA CYS A 297 -10.53 -22.37 3.66
C CYS A 297 -11.79 -22.84 4.40
N THR A 298 -11.84 -22.71 5.73
CA THR A 298 -13.05 -23.02 6.52
C THR A 298 -14.24 -22.16 6.11
N ARG A 299 -14.00 -20.89 5.75
CA ARG A 299 -15.03 -19.94 5.29
C ARG A 299 -15.35 -20.07 3.80
N ASN A 300 -14.51 -20.77 3.04
CA ASN A 300 -14.62 -20.93 1.58
C ASN A 300 -14.30 -22.40 1.23
N PRO A 301 -15.19 -23.36 1.57
CA PRO A 301 -14.91 -24.78 1.44
C PRO A 301 -14.51 -25.18 0.02
N GLU A 302 -15.10 -24.53 -1.00
CA GLU A 302 -14.85 -24.75 -2.42
C GLU A 302 -13.40 -24.44 -2.85
N LYS A 303 -12.66 -23.65 -2.05
CA LYS A 303 -11.26 -23.28 -2.31
C LYS A 303 -10.25 -24.12 -1.56
N THR A 304 -10.70 -25.02 -0.68
CA THR A 304 -9.82 -25.91 0.10
C THR A 304 -9.04 -26.83 -0.84
N ARG A 305 -9.73 -27.39 -1.84
CA ARG A 305 -9.13 -28.23 -2.89
C ARG A 305 -8.04 -27.49 -3.68
N GLU A 306 -8.32 -26.25 -4.09
CA GLU A 306 -7.38 -25.37 -4.79
C GLU A 306 -6.14 -25.07 -3.92
N ALA A 307 -6.35 -24.85 -2.62
CA ALA A 307 -5.26 -24.63 -1.67
C ALA A 307 -4.38 -25.86 -1.47
N ILE A 308 -4.96 -27.05 -1.41
CA ILE A 308 -4.20 -28.30 -1.37
C ILE A 308 -3.32 -28.40 -2.62
N THR A 309 -3.89 -28.24 -3.82
CA THR A 309 -3.12 -28.30 -5.08
C THR A 309 -1.98 -27.29 -5.09
N HIS A 310 -2.22 -26.03 -4.70
CA HIS A 310 -1.18 -25.01 -4.66
C HIS A 310 -0.04 -25.33 -3.71
N VAL A 311 -0.34 -25.90 -2.54
CA VAL A 311 0.67 -26.30 -1.56
C VAL A 311 1.46 -27.51 -2.07
N GLU A 312 0.79 -28.51 -2.65
CA GLU A 312 1.43 -29.68 -3.23
C GLU A 312 2.39 -29.33 -4.38
N ASP A 313 1.96 -28.44 -5.28
CA ASP A 313 2.81 -27.97 -6.38
C ASP A 313 4.02 -27.20 -5.85
N TYR A 314 3.83 -26.35 -4.84
CA TYR A 314 4.92 -25.60 -4.22
C TYR A 314 5.94 -26.53 -3.53
N ILE A 315 5.48 -27.54 -2.79
CA ILE A 315 6.36 -28.54 -2.16
C ILE A 315 7.16 -29.32 -3.22
N LYS A 316 6.51 -29.74 -4.32
CA LYS A 316 7.21 -30.43 -5.42
C LYS A 316 8.29 -29.55 -6.06
N ASP A 317 7.98 -28.28 -6.31
CA ASP A 317 8.91 -27.33 -6.92
C ASP A 317 10.11 -27.02 -6.01
N GLU A 318 9.92 -26.96 -4.69
CA GLU A 318 11.03 -26.74 -3.74
C GLU A 318 11.88 -28.01 -3.53
N ILE A 319 11.29 -29.21 -3.56
CA ILE A 319 12.06 -30.46 -3.54
C ILE A 319 12.97 -30.60 -4.76
N LEU A 320 12.52 -30.13 -5.94
CA LEU A 320 13.32 -30.14 -7.18
C LEU A 320 14.49 -29.14 -7.17
N LYS A 321 14.49 -28.16 -6.25
CA LYS A 321 15.55 -27.15 -6.12
C LYS A 321 16.59 -27.48 -5.05
N ARG A 322 16.33 -28.47 -4.18
CA ARG A 322 17.25 -28.98 -3.15
C ARG A 322 18.12 -30.09 -3.71
#